data_AF-A0A7C4UVQ4-F1
#
_entry.id   AF-A0A7C4UVQ4-F1
#
_cell.length_a   1.000
_cell.length_b   1.000
_cell.length_c   1.000
_cell.angle_alpha   90.00
_cell.angle_beta   90.00
_cell.angle_gamma   90.00
#
_symmetry.space_group_name_H-M   'P 1'
#
loop_
_entity.id
_entity.type
_entity.pdbx_description
1 polymer ?
#
loop_
_entity_poly.entity_id
_entity_poly.type
_entity_poly.pdbx_seq_one_letter_code
_entity_poly.pdbx_strand_id
1 'polypeptide(L)'
;MTTSLNATTGLAAPPWTFTAILRKESDDPELCREPVTEADLLEILSEAWLEAVLRKGRPDVPFGEAQFECTPIFKKSAAGRIAGVAVNTFSPGRSEPHRSEFTLSALGQAAERAAQRLQRQGVLKLGDTYTYEITASRKPSAIAPASEAVQEFTITANHPPLHHVTVPLAPLLAKARTVGSVDDRMCHVFFTVEALERTEKFARKGAAQNPPVETGAILIGNLCSCPETGEFFVVVVDALEVQDAEQTKFTLSYSGKSWSRIQAVLKARQAQPATRAQRMVGQAHGHNFLPADGAPPCELCSKVSVCTRTSVFVSSDDRDWSRAVFARQPWQLCHIFGLNARRENVQALYGLRDGRLQERGYHVLPEFHAWHG
;
A
#
# COMPACT_ATOMS: atom_id res chain seq x y z
N MET A 1 7.53 20.93 -26.57
CA MET A 1 8.58 19.90 -26.40
C MET A 1 8.28 19.18 -25.10
N THR A 2 7.78 17.96 -25.19
CA THR A 2 7.36 17.15 -24.03
C THR A 2 8.46 16.14 -23.76
N THR A 3 9.43 16.50 -22.93
CA THR A 3 10.47 15.57 -22.47
C THR A 3 9.87 14.68 -21.38
N SER A 4 9.52 13.45 -21.74
CA SER A 4 9.15 12.40 -20.77
C SER A 4 10.41 11.96 -20.03
N LEU A 5 10.57 12.45 -18.80
CA LEU A 5 11.66 12.08 -17.90
C LEU A 5 11.29 10.77 -17.19
N ASN A 6 11.69 9.63 -17.76
CA ASN A 6 11.66 8.36 -17.04
C ASN A 6 12.97 8.24 -16.26
N ALA A 7 12.91 8.45 -14.95
CA ALA A 7 13.93 7.91 -14.06
C ALA A 7 13.82 6.39 -14.13
N THR A 8 14.64 5.76 -14.96
CA THR A 8 14.68 4.32 -15.14
C THR A 8 15.03 3.69 -13.80
N THR A 9 14.02 3.13 -13.13
CA THR A 9 14.26 2.02 -12.20
C THR A 9 15.10 0.99 -12.96
N GLY A 10 16.08 0.33 -12.32
CA GLY A 10 16.92 -0.72 -12.92
C GLY A 10 16.17 -1.97 -13.44
N LEU A 11 14.90 -1.84 -13.77
CA LEU A 11 14.10 -2.79 -14.51
C LEU A 11 14.65 -2.87 -15.93
N ALA A 12 15.29 -3.99 -16.27
CA ALA A 12 15.35 -4.40 -17.67
C ALA A 12 13.91 -4.43 -18.20
N ALA A 13 13.67 -3.86 -19.40
CA ALA A 13 12.34 -3.81 -19.98
C ALA A 13 11.73 -5.23 -19.94
N PRO A 14 10.58 -5.44 -19.26
CA PRO A 14 10.09 -6.78 -19.03
C PRO A 14 9.84 -7.46 -20.38
N PRO A 15 10.25 -8.73 -20.57
CA PRO A 15 10.07 -9.46 -21.82
C PRO A 15 8.59 -9.76 -22.10
N TRP A 16 7.70 -9.40 -21.17
CA TRP A 16 6.27 -9.59 -21.21
C TRP A 16 5.54 -8.25 -21.23
N THR A 17 4.47 -8.19 -22.01
CA THR A 17 3.43 -7.17 -21.91
C THR A 17 2.22 -7.81 -21.25
N PHE A 18 1.65 -7.16 -20.23
CA PHE A 18 0.43 -7.59 -19.59
C PHE A 18 -0.73 -6.68 -20.00
N THR A 19 -1.90 -7.27 -20.26
CA THR A 19 -3.10 -6.53 -20.68
C THR A 19 -4.30 -7.03 -19.87
N ALA A 20 -4.97 -6.11 -19.18
CA ALA A 20 -6.27 -6.36 -18.57
C ALA A 20 -7.36 -6.31 -19.65
N ILE A 21 -8.23 -7.31 -19.67
CA ILE A 21 -9.38 -7.40 -20.57
C ILE A 21 -10.63 -7.37 -19.70
N LEU A 22 -11.52 -6.41 -19.95
CA LEU A 22 -12.76 -6.26 -19.21
C LEU A 22 -13.94 -6.78 -20.02
N ARG A 23 -14.86 -7.45 -19.34
CA ARG A 23 -16.13 -7.94 -19.87
C ARG A 23 -17.23 -7.65 -18.87
N LYS A 24 -18.48 -7.56 -19.32
CA LYS A 24 -19.62 -7.41 -18.41
C LYS A 24 -19.82 -8.72 -17.63
N GLU A 25 -20.03 -9.82 -18.33
CA GLU A 25 -19.92 -11.18 -17.79
C GLU A 25 -18.73 -11.95 -18.38
N SER A 26 -18.35 -13.09 -17.78
CA SER A 26 -17.14 -13.84 -18.20
C SER A 26 -17.16 -14.29 -19.67
N ASP A 27 -18.36 -14.54 -20.22
CA ASP A 27 -18.57 -15.02 -21.59
C ASP A 27 -18.99 -13.91 -22.58
N ASP A 28 -19.16 -12.67 -22.09
CA ASP A 28 -19.56 -11.54 -22.93
C ASP A 28 -18.42 -11.05 -23.83
N PRO A 29 -18.73 -10.32 -24.92
CA PRO A 29 -17.72 -9.63 -25.72
C PRO A 29 -16.82 -8.71 -24.89
N GLU A 30 -15.60 -8.47 -25.39
CA GLU A 30 -14.65 -7.55 -24.75
C GLU A 30 -15.22 -6.14 -24.75
N LEU A 31 -15.29 -5.52 -23.57
CA LEU A 31 -15.65 -4.10 -23.45
C LEU A 31 -14.45 -3.23 -23.79
N CYS A 32 -13.29 -3.56 -23.24
CA CYS A 32 -12.04 -2.84 -23.51
C CYS A 32 -10.81 -3.67 -23.13
N ARG A 33 -9.65 -3.18 -23.57
CA ARG A 33 -8.33 -3.67 -23.19
C ARG A 33 -7.55 -2.52 -22.58
N GLU A 34 -6.88 -2.79 -21.47
CA GLU A 34 -6.05 -1.81 -20.77
C GLU A 34 -4.65 -2.37 -20.55
N PRO A 35 -3.59 -1.67 -21.01
CA PRO A 35 -2.23 -2.09 -20.72
C PRO A 35 -1.95 -1.96 -19.22
N VAL A 36 -1.28 -2.96 -18.67
CA VAL A 36 -0.61 -2.86 -17.37
C VAL A 36 0.68 -2.07 -17.59
N THR A 37 0.79 -0.94 -16.92
CA THR A 37 1.93 -0.02 -16.98
C THR A 37 3.00 -0.40 -15.96
N GLU A 38 4.18 0.20 -16.06
CA GLU A 38 5.22 0.04 -15.02
C GLU A 38 4.76 0.56 -13.66
N ALA A 39 3.98 1.66 -13.65
CA ALA A 39 3.37 2.18 -12.43
C ALA A 39 2.47 1.13 -11.76
N ASP A 40 1.76 0.34 -12.56
CA ASP A 40 0.90 -0.73 -12.04
C ASP A 40 1.69 -1.89 -11.39
N LEU A 41 2.98 -2.00 -11.70
CA LEU A 41 3.87 -3.03 -11.14
C LEU A 41 4.62 -2.56 -9.90
N LEU A 42 4.69 -1.25 -9.63
CA LEU A 42 5.53 -0.69 -8.56
C LEU A 42 5.17 -1.24 -7.18
N GLU A 43 3.89 -1.46 -6.89
CA GLU A 43 3.46 -2.03 -5.60
C GLU A 43 3.98 -3.46 -5.43
N ILE A 44 3.81 -4.31 -6.45
CA ILE A 44 4.29 -5.70 -6.49
C ILE A 44 5.82 -5.74 -6.33
N LEU A 45 6.52 -4.89 -7.06
CA LEU A 45 7.99 -4.81 -6.98
C LEU A 45 8.45 -4.37 -5.59
N SER A 46 7.77 -3.38 -5.00
CA SER A 46 8.09 -2.90 -3.65
C SER A 46 7.84 -3.97 -2.59
N GLU A 47 6.78 -4.76 -2.73
CA GLU A 47 6.48 -5.88 -1.84
C GLU A 47 7.52 -7.01 -2.00
N ALA A 48 7.91 -7.33 -3.23
CA ALA A 48 8.98 -8.29 -3.50
C ALA A 48 10.32 -7.82 -2.90
N TRP A 49 10.63 -6.52 -2.97
CA TRP A 49 11.79 -5.94 -2.31
C TRP A 49 11.74 -6.06 -0.79
N LEU A 50 10.58 -5.80 -0.17
CA LEU A 50 10.39 -6.03 1.27
C LEU A 50 10.72 -7.48 1.64
N GLU A 51 10.16 -8.44 0.91
CA GLU A 51 10.30 -9.87 1.20
C GLU A 51 11.73 -10.41 0.95
N ALA A 52 12.30 -10.07 -0.20
CA ALA A 52 13.57 -10.61 -0.68
C ALA A 52 14.80 -9.93 -0.06
N VAL A 53 14.66 -8.66 0.34
CA VAL A 53 15.79 -7.80 0.71
C VAL A 53 15.64 -7.31 2.15
N LEU A 54 14.60 -6.52 2.44
CA LEU A 54 14.48 -5.85 3.75
C LEU A 54 14.31 -6.86 4.88
N ARG A 55 13.38 -7.81 4.74
CA ARG A 55 13.12 -8.89 5.72
C ARG A 55 14.24 -9.93 5.79
N LYS A 56 15.31 -9.77 5.02
CA LYS A 56 16.51 -10.61 5.03
C LYS A 56 17.72 -9.89 5.62
N GLY A 57 17.49 -8.84 6.41
CA GLY A 57 18.51 -8.09 7.12
C GLY A 57 19.33 -7.16 6.23
N ARG A 58 18.79 -6.75 5.09
CA ARG A 58 19.48 -5.87 4.12
C ARG A 58 18.77 -4.52 3.89
N PRO A 59 18.43 -3.75 4.94
CA PRO A 59 17.80 -2.42 4.79
C PRO A 59 18.73 -1.37 4.17
N ASP A 60 20.03 -1.68 4.07
CA ASP A 60 21.05 -0.89 3.41
C ASP A 60 20.91 -0.89 1.89
N VAL A 61 20.30 -1.92 1.30
CA VAL A 61 20.12 -2.07 -0.16
C VAL A 61 18.90 -1.26 -0.62
N PRO A 62 19.09 -0.12 -1.31
CA PRO A 62 17.99 0.68 -1.81
C PRO A 62 17.15 -0.07 -2.85
N PHE A 63 15.87 0.27 -2.96
CA PHE A 63 14.96 -0.31 -3.96
C PHE A 63 15.53 -0.27 -5.39
N GLY A 64 16.23 0.82 -5.75
CA GLY A 64 16.80 1.01 -7.09
C GLY A 64 18.03 0.15 -7.41
N GLU A 65 18.67 -0.45 -6.40
CA GLU A 65 19.81 -1.36 -6.58
C GLU A 65 19.39 -2.83 -6.73
N ALA A 66 18.15 -3.16 -6.35
CA ALA A 66 17.57 -4.46 -6.64
C ALA A 66 17.13 -4.52 -8.11
N GLN A 67 17.41 -5.63 -8.78
CA GLN A 67 16.88 -5.92 -10.11
C GLN A 67 15.69 -6.86 -9.97
N PHE A 68 14.69 -6.66 -10.84
CA PHE A 68 13.46 -7.44 -10.82
C PHE A 68 13.15 -7.98 -12.20
N GLU A 69 12.75 -9.24 -12.24
CA GLU A 69 12.19 -9.87 -13.43
C GLU A 69 10.76 -10.31 -13.14
N CYS A 70 9.79 -9.71 -13.84
CA CYS A 70 8.38 -10.09 -13.75
C CYS A 70 8.03 -11.10 -14.85
N THR A 71 7.52 -12.26 -14.45
CA THR A 71 7.12 -13.35 -15.35
C THR A 71 5.66 -13.76 -15.12
N PRO A 72 4.90 -14.09 -16.18
CA PRO A 72 3.53 -14.57 -16.05
C PRO A 72 3.47 -15.98 -15.45
N ILE A 73 2.50 -16.21 -14.56
CA ILE A 73 2.10 -17.56 -14.13
C ILE A 73 0.89 -17.95 -14.98
N PHE A 74 1.07 -18.79 -16.00
CA PHE A 74 -0.02 -19.14 -16.93
C PHE A 74 -1.07 -20.07 -16.33
N LYS A 75 -2.34 -19.90 -16.75
CA LYS A 75 -3.38 -20.90 -16.50
C LYS A 75 -3.16 -22.11 -17.43
N LYS A 76 -3.35 -23.34 -16.93
CA LYS A 76 -3.04 -24.61 -17.62
C LYS A 76 -3.67 -24.79 -19.01
N SER A 77 -4.73 -24.08 -19.35
CA SER A 77 -5.57 -24.37 -20.54
C SER A 77 -5.94 -23.16 -21.40
N ALA A 78 -5.34 -21.98 -21.20
CA ALA A 78 -5.82 -20.76 -21.84
C ALA A 78 -4.73 -19.96 -22.57
N ALA A 79 -5.01 -19.59 -23.82
CA ALA A 79 -4.14 -18.83 -24.69
C ALA A 79 -3.76 -17.47 -24.07
N GLY A 80 -2.57 -17.40 -23.47
CA GLY A 80 -2.01 -16.17 -22.90
C GLY A 80 -2.64 -15.71 -21.58
N ARG A 81 -3.69 -16.36 -21.06
CA ARG A 81 -4.30 -15.97 -19.78
C ARG A 81 -3.41 -16.39 -18.60
N ILE A 82 -3.27 -15.50 -17.64
CA ILE A 82 -2.43 -15.75 -16.46
C ILE A 82 -3.29 -15.92 -15.20
N ALA A 83 -2.76 -16.63 -14.21
CA ALA A 83 -3.29 -16.79 -12.86
C ALA A 83 -2.65 -15.78 -11.89
N GLY A 84 -1.52 -15.20 -12.26
CA GLY A 84 -0.72 -14.32 -11.42
C GLY A 84 0.59 -13.94 -12.08
N VAL A 85 1.47 -13.29 -11.32
CA VAL A 85 2.82 -12.94 -11.75
C VAL A 85 3.83 -13.43 -10.70
N ALA A 86 4.98 -13.90 -11.17
CA ALA A 86 6.13 -14.18 -10.33
C ALA A 86 7.17 -13.08 -10.53
N VAL A 87 7.71 -12.56 -9.42
CA VAL A 87 8.81 -11.60 -9.41
C VAL A 87 10.05 -12.31 -8.91
N ASN A 88 11.08 -12.40 -9.75
CA ASN A 88 12.42 -12.79 -9.34
C ASN A 88 13.19 -11.53 -8.93
N THR A 89 13.60 -11.44 -7.67
CA THR A 89 14.39 -10.32 -7.14
C THR A 89 15.85 -10.72 -7.02
N PHE A 90 16.71 -10.02 -7.75
CA PHE A 90 18.15 -10.16 -7.71
C PHE A 90 18.71 -9.03 -6.84
N SER A 91 19.38 -9.38 -5.75
CA SER A 91 19.93 -8.41 -4.81
C SER A 91 21.45 -8.53 -4.71
N PRO A 92 22.18 -7.42 -4.51
CA PRO A 92 23.62 -7.46 -4.35
C PRO A 92 24.08 -8.40 -3.22
N GLY A 93 24.98 -9.32 -3.56
CA GLY A 93 25.53 -10.30 -2.63
C GLY A 93 24.74 -11.60 -2.49
N ARG A 94 23.72 -11.84 -3.34
CA ARG A 94 23.07 -13.15 -3.48
C ARG A 94 23.34 -13.75 -4.85
N SER A 95 23.62 -15.05 -4.89
CA SER A 95 23.84 -15.80 -6.13
C SER A 95 22.54 -16.22 -6.80
N GLU A 96 21.49 -16.48 -6.02
CA GLU A 96 20.18 -16.92 -6.51
C GLU A 96 19.12 -15.85 -6.29
N PRO A 97 18.20 -15.64 -7.26
CA PRO A 97 17.08 -14.73 -7.08
C PRO A 97 16.08 -15.27 -6.05
N HIS A 98 15.48 -14.37 -5.28
CA HIS A 98 14.30 -14.69 -4.48
C HIS A 98 13.06 -14.60 -5.36
N ARG A 99 12.19 -15.60 -5.31
CA ARG A 99 10.96 -15.62 -6.12
C ARG A 99 9.74 -15.37 -5.25
N SER A 100 9.00 -14.30 -5.53
CA SER A 100 7.72 -13.97 -4.90
C SER A 100 6.59 -14.13 -5.91
N GLU A 101 5.45 -14.70 -5.50
CA GLU A 101 4.28 -14.90 -6.36
C GLU A 101 3.10 -14.03 -5.92
N PHE A 102 2.43 -13.45 -6.90
CA PHE A 102 1.31 -12.51 -6.74
C PHE A 102 0.12 -12.99 -7.57
N THR A 103 -1.09 -12.78 -7.07
CA THR A 103 -2.34 -13.12 -7.77
C THR A 103 -2.74 -12.03 -8.77
N LEU A 104 -3.81 -12.26 -9.53
CA LEU A 104 -4.38 -11.25 -10.40
C LEU A 104 -4.83 -9.98 -9.68
N SER A 105 -5.14 -10.08 -8.38
CA SER A 105 -5.56 -8.94 -7.56
C SER A 105 -4.53 -7.82 -7.57
N ALA A 106 -3.25 -8.18 -7.63
CA ALA A 106 -2.13 -7.23 -7.64
C ALA A 106 -2.07 -6.39 -8.93
N LEU A 107 -2.73 -6.84 -10.00
CA LEU A 107 -2.85 -6.13 -11.29
C LEU A 107 -4.24 -5.51 -11.48
N GLY A 108 -5.12 -5.61 -10.49
CA GLY A 108 -6.51 -5.17 -10.56
C GLY A 108 -6.68 -3.68 -10.87
N GLN A 109 -5.69 -2.86 -10.53
CA GLN A 109 -5.72 -1.41 -10.79
C GLN A 109 -5.79 -1.05 -12.28
N ALA A 110 -5.18 -1.84 -13.16
CA ALA A 110 -5.33 -1.65 -14.60
C ALA A 110 -6.81 -1.86 -14.99
N ALA A 111 -7.47 -2.85 -14.40
CA ALA A 111 -8.89 -3.07 -14.63
C ALA A 111 -9.76 -1.95 -14.02
N GLU A 112 -9.46 -1.48 -12.81
CA GLU A 112 -10.17 -0.36 -12.17
C GLU A 112 -10.08 0.92 -13.00
N ARG A 113 -8.88 1.28 -13.49
CA ARG A 113 -8.66 2.42 -14.40
C ARG A 113 -9.49 2.31 -15.67
N ALA A 114 -9.56 1.12 -16.25
CA ALA A 114 -10.35 0.86 -17.44
C ALA A 114 -11.86 0.98 -17.17
N ALA A 115 -12.33 0.45 -16.05
CA ALA A 115 -13.73 0.53 -15.63
C ALA A 115 -14.16 1.98 -15.37
N GLN A 116 -13.34 2.78 -14.69
CA GLN A 116 -13.59 4.22 -14.48
C GLN A 116 -13.68 4.99 -15.81
N ARG A 117 -12.85 4.63 -16.80
CA ARG A 117 -12.94 5.22 -18.14
C ARG A 117 -14.24 4.83 -18.85
N LEU A 118 -14.64 3.57 -18.79
CA LEU A 118 -15.91 3.09 -19.35
C LEU A 118 -17.12 3.75 -18.67
N GLN A 119 -17.05 4.00 -17.36
CA GLN A 119 -18.09 4.75 -16.63
C GLN A 119 -18.21 6.19 -17.12
N ARG A 120 -17.09 6.90 -17.29
CA ARG A 120 -17.09 8.27 -17.86
C ARG A 120 -17.63 8.32 -19.28
N GLN A 121 -17.50 7.23 -20.03
CA GLN A 121 -18.04 7.08 -21.39
C GLN A 121 -19.52 6.64 -21.41
N GLY A 122 -20.12 6.32 -20.26
CA GLY A 122 -21.49 5.83 -20.15
C GLY A 122 -21.69 4.38 -20.60
N VAL A 123 -20.61 3.63 -20.85
CA VAL A 123 -20.66 2.20 -21.22
C VAL A 123 -20.97 1.34 -20.00
N LEU A 124 -20.37 1.68 -18.86
CA LEU A 124 -20.72 1.13 -17.55
C LEU A 124 -21.44 2.20 -16.73
N LYS A 125 -22.38 1.79 -15.88
CA LYS A 125 -23.04 2.66 -14.90
C LYS A 125 -22.41 2.48 -13.52
N LEU A 126 -22.64 3.46 -12.65
CA LEU A 126 -22.29 3.32 -11.24
C LEU A 126 -23.08 2.14 -10.64
N GLY A 127 -22.37 1.19 -10.02
CA GLY A 127 -22.97 -0.02 -9.46
C GLY A 127 -23.06 -1.22 -10.41
N ASP A 128 -22.72 -1.06 -11.69
CA ASP A 128 -22.60 -2.20 -12.61
C ASP A 128 -21.47 -3.13 -12.16
N THR A 129 -21.70 -4.44 -12.30
CA THR A 129 -20.67 -5.47 -12.13
C THR A 129 -19.94 -5.71 -13.45
N TYR A 130 -18.65 -6.05 -13.34
CA TYR A 130 -17.84 -6.48 -14.47
C TYR A 130 -16.86 -7.56 -14.02
N THR A 131 -16.36 -8.31 -14.99
CA THR A 131 -15.26 -9.26 -14.78
C THR A 131 -14.03 -8.78 -15.54
N TYR A 132 -12.86 -9.18 -15.07
CA TYR A 132 -11.62 -8.94 -15.80
C TYR A 132 -10.69 -10.15 -15.75
N GLU A 133 -9.90 -10.27 -16.80
CA GLU A 133 -8.78 -11.21 -16.86
C GLU A 133 -7.51 -10.50 -17.29
N ILE A 134 -6.36 -11.06 -16.92
CA ILE A 134 -5.06 -10.58 -17.39
C ILE A 134 -4.51 -11.57 -18.40
N THR A 135 -4.03 -11.03 -19.52
CA THR A 135 -3.30 -11.76 -20.54
C THR A 135 -1.84 -11.30 -20.57
N ALA A 136 -0.93 -12.19 -20.94
CA ALA A 136 0.47 -11.89 -21.13
C ALA A 136 0.90 -12.30 -22.55
N SER A 137 1.65 -11.43 -23.22
CA SER A 137 2.30 -11.72 -24.49
C SER A 137 3.78 -11.39 -24.41
N ARG A 138 4.61 -12.19 -25.08
CA ARG A 138 6.05 -11.92 -25.14
C ARG A 138 6.29 -10.74 -26.08
N LYS A 139 7.05 -9.74 -25.65
CA LYS A 139 7.52 -8.69 -26.56
C LYS A 139 8.41 -9.35 -27.62
N PRO A 140 8.21 -9.08 -28.92
CA PRO A 140 9.15 -9.49 -29.93
C PRO A 140 10.53 -8.96 -29.52
N SER A 141 11.55 -9.82 -29.54
CA SER A 141 12.92 -9.35 -29.34
C SER A 141 13.23 -8.45 -30.52
N ALA A 142 13.11 -7.14 -30.35
CA ALA A 142 13.50 -6.21 -31.38
C ALA A 142 14.99 -6.46 -31.62
N ILE A 143 15.34 -6.89 -32.84
CA ILE A 143 16.73 -6.83 -33.29
C ILE A 143 17.06 -5.35 -33.23
N ALA A 144 17.89 -4.94 -32.27
CA ALA A 144 18.27 -3.55 -32.12
C ALA A 144 18.83 -3.08 -33.48
N PRO A 145 18.24 -2.08 -34.15
CA PRO A 145 18.91 -1.47 -35.28
C PRO A 145 20.27 -0.97 -34.78
N ALA A 146 21.33 -1.16 -35.57
CA ALA A 146 22.65 -0.63 -35.25
C ALA A 146 22.51 0.89 -35.07
N SER A 147 22.41 1.33 -33.81
CA SER A 147 22.16 2.72 -33.48
C SER A 147 23.43 3.51 -33.75
N GLU A 148 23.33 4.52 -34.62
CA GLU A 148 24.29 5.62 -34.61
C GLU A 148 24.31 6.22 -33.19
N ALA A 149 25.49 6.66 -32.75
CA ALA A 149 25.75 7.08 -31.38
C ALA A 149 24.95 8.33 -31.01
N VAL A 150 23.69 8.13 -30.59
CA VAL A 150 22.94 9.13 -29.85
C VAL A 150 23.60 9.21 -28.47
N GLN A 151 24.04 10.41 -28.07
CA GLN A 151 24.53 10.63 -26.71
C GLN A 151 23.42 10.30 -25.71
N GLU A 152 23.53 9.11 -25.12
CA GLU A 152 22.64 8.63 -24.08
C GLU A 152 22.94 9.40 -22.80
N PHE A 153 22.10 10.37 -22.46
CA PHE A 153 22.19 11.02 -21.15
C PHE A 153 21.59 10.09 -20.10
N THR A 154 22.41 9.54 -19.22
CA THR A 154 21.95 8.67 -18.12
C THR A 154 21.59 9.51 -16.90
N ILE A 155 20.31 9.56 -16.54
CA ILE A 155 19.87 10.11 -15.26
C ILE A 155 19.97 9.00 -14.21
N THR A 156 20.94 9.10 -13.30
CA THR A 156 21.03 8.20 -12.15
C THR A 156 20.21 8.80 -11.01
N ALA A 157 19.06 8.20 -10.69
CA ALA A 157 18.33 8.55 -9.48
C ALA A 157 19.10 8.01 -8.27
N ASN A 158 19.68 8.91 -7.46
CA ASN A 158 20.31 8.51 -6.20
C ASN A 158 19.23 8.18 -5.18
N HIS A 159 19.12 6.91 -4.80
CA HIS A 159 18.22 6.43 -3.76
C HIS A 159 19.04 6.13 -2.51
N PRO A 160 19.12 7.06 -1.54
CA PRO A 160 19.89 6.79 -0.33
C PRO A 160 19.31 5.57 0.41
N PRO A 161 20.17 4.80 1.11
CA PRO A 161 19.72 3.72 1.98
C PRO A 161 18.63 4.14 2.96
N LEU A 162 17.79 3.20 3.37
CA LEU A 162 16.77 3.48 4.36
C LEU A 162 17.40 3.80 5.72
N HIS A 163 17.14 4.99 6.23
CA HIS A 163 17.32 5.26 7.65
C HIS A 163 16.38 4.36 8.45
N HIS A 164 16.97 3.52 9.28
CA HIS A 164 16.28 2.55 10.14
C HIS A 164 16.99 2.49 11.50
N VAL A 165 16.36 1.85 12.47
CA VAL A 165 16.94 1.55 13.79
C VAL A 165 17.12 0.05 13.95
N THR A 166 18.16 -0.35 14.66
CA THR A 166 18.43 -1.76 14.95
C THR A 166 17.83 -2.11 16.31
N VAL A 167 16.87 -3.03 16.34
CA VAL A 167 16.14 -3.37 17.57
C VAL A 167 15.82 -4.87 17.60
N PRO A 168 16.18 -5.60 18.68
CA PRO A 168 15.81 -7.00 18.84
C PRO A 168 14.29 -7.18 18.84
N LEU A 169 13.78 -8.08 17.99
CA LEU A 169 12.35 -8.29 17.81
C LEU A 169 11.71 -9.10 18.95
N ALA A 170 12.39 -10.14 19.44
CA ALA A 170 11.82 -11.06 20.42
C ALA A 170 11.38 -10.37 21.74
N PRO A 171 12.18 -9.44 22.32
CA PRO A 171 11.75 -8.69 23.51
C PRO A 171 10.52 -7.81 23.29
N LEU A 172 10.31 -7.28 22.07
CA LEU A 172 9.12 -6.49 21.74
C LEU A 172 7.88 -7.39 21.68
N LEU A 173 7.97 -8.51 20.97
CA LEU A 173 6.87 -9.48 20.87
C LEU A 173 6.44 -10.01 22.24
N ALA A 174 7.40 -10.29 23.13
CA ALA A 174 7.11 -10.78 24.49
C ALA A 174 6.34 -9.77 25.36
N LYS A 175 6.49 -8.47 25.10
CA LYS A 175 5.82 -7.39 25.85
C LYS A 175 4.52 -6.91 25.20
N ALA A 176 4.33 -7.21 23.92
CA ALA A 176 3.24 -6.64 23.16
C ALA A 176 1.93 -7.41 23.33
N ARG A 177 0.81 -6.68 23.24
CA ARG A 177 -0.51 -7.26 23.05
C ARG A 177 -0.84 -7.30 21.56
N THR A 178 -1.22 -8.46 21.03
CA THR A 178 -1.65 -8.59 19.63
C THR A 178 -3.11 -8.16 19.45
N VAL A 179 -3.39 -7.48 18.34
CA VAL A 179 -4.72 -7.06 17.88
C VAL A 179 -4.95 -7.61 16.47
N GLY A 180 -6.02 -8.37 16.28
CA GLY A 180 -6.34 -9.03 15.01
C GLY A 180 -5.43 -10.22 14.70
N SER A 181 -5.54 -10.75 13.47
CA SER A 181 -4.76 -11.90 13.01
C SER A 181 -3.46 -11.44 12.35
N VAL A 182 -2.32 -11.92 12.85
CA VAL A 182 -1.01 -11.63 12.27
C VAL A 182 -0.68 -12.68 11.20
N ASP A 183 -0.29 -12.20 10.01
CA ASP A 183 0.18 -13.01 8.88
C ASP A 183 1.71 -12.93 8.82
N ASP A 184 2.39 -14.08 8.86
CA ASP A 184 3.86 -14.18 8.84
C ASP A 184 4.48 -13.73 7.50
N ARG A 185 3.67 -13.64 6.45
CA ARG A 185 4.07 -13.09 5.15
C ARG A 185 4.16 -11.58 5.17
N MET A 186 3.56 -10.91 6.15
CA MET A 186 3.68 -9.46 6.35
C MET A 186 4.71 -9.13 7.44
N CYS A 187 5.47 -8.05 7.26
CA CYS A 187 6.37 -7.55 8.31
C CYS A 187 5.59 -7.17 9.57
N HIS A 188 6.17 -7.31 10.76
CA HIS A 188 5.47 -6.90 12.00
C HIS A 188 5.20 -5.40 12.05
N VAL A 189 4.08 -5.02 12.67
CA VAL A 189 3.72 -3.63 12.96
C VAL A 189 3.41 -3.51 14.44
N PHE A 190 4.06 -2.55 15.09
CA PHE A 190 3.81 -2.20 16.48
C PHE A 190 3.25 -0.78 16.55
N PHE A 191 2.35 -0.54 17.49
CA PHE A 191 1.99 0.79 17.97
C PHE A 191 2.44 0.92 19.43
N THR A 192 2.92 2.08 19.85
CA THR A 192 2.89 2.40 21.29
C THR A 192 1.44 2.64 21.71
N VAL A 193 1.12 2.43 22.99
CA VAL A 193 -0.22 2.75 23.54
C VAL A 193 -0.59 4.20 23.23
N GLU A 194 0.31 5.14 23.51
CA GLU A 194 0.09 6.57 23.26
C GLU A 194 -0.16 6.86 21.77
N ALA A 195 0.61 6.23 20.86
CA ALA A 195 0.41 6.43 19.43
C ALA A 195 -0.97 5.95 18.99
N LEU A 196 -1.39 4.76 19.43
CA LEU A 196 -2.69 4.20 19.08
C LEU A 196 -3.84 5.07 19.58
N GLU A 197 -3.78 5.52 20.84
CA GLU A 197 -4.78 6.41 21.44
C GLU A 197 -4.88 7.74 20.69
N ARG A 198 -3.73 8.33 20.33
CA ARG A 198 -3.68 9.57 19.53
C ARG A 198 -4.23 9.36 18.12
N THR A 199 -3.87 8.24 17.48
CA THR A 199 -4.40 7.86 16.17
C THR A 199 -5.93 7.82 16.20
N GLU A 200 -6.51 7.09 17.16
CA GLU A 200 -7.97 6.97 17.29
C GLU A 200 -8.63 8.32 17.56
N LYS A 201 -8.06 9.10 18.50
CA LYS A 201 -8.55 10.44 18.84
C LYS A 201 -8.66 11.34 17.63
N PHE A 202 -7.63 11.37 16.78
CA PHE A 202 -7.63 12.21 15.57
C PHE A 202 -8.55 11.66 14.48
N ALA A 203 -8.59 10.35 14.28
CA ALA A 203 -9.48 9.72 13.31
C ALA A 203 -10.96 9.97 13.64
N ARG A 204 -11.33 9.94 14.93
CA ARG A 204 -12.73 10.11 15.39
C ARG A 204 -13.14 11.56 15.69
N LYS A 205 -12.26 12.55 15.52
CA LYS A 205 -12.54 13.95 15.86
C LYS A 205 -13.78 14.51 15.15
N GLY A 206 -14.03 14.08 13.92
CA GLY A 206 -15.19 14.48 13.12
C GLY A 206 -16.51 13.79 13.49
N ALA A 207 -16.51 12.81 14.39
CA ALA A 207 -17.68 11.98 14.69
C ALA A 207 -18.83 12.74 15.37
N ALA A 208 -18.54 13.78 16.15
CA ALA A 208 -19.54 14.59 16.85
C ALA A 208 -20.15 15.71 15.99
N GLN A 209 -19.68 15.89 14.74
CA GLN A 209 -20.20 16.91 13.83
C GLN A 209 -21.54 16.48 13.23
N ASN A 210 -22.32 17.43 12.70
CA ASN A 210 -23.60 17.16 12.05
C ASN A 210 -23.66 17.83 10.65
N PRO A 211 -23.48 17.07 9.55
CA PRO A 211 -23.21 15.62 9.52
C PRO A 211 -21.82 15.28 10.07
N PRO A 212 -21.58 14.02 10.51
CA PRO A 212 -20.24 13.56 10.82
C PRO A 212 -19.33 13.69 9.59
N VAL A 213 -18.07 14.04 9.83
CA VAL A 213 -17.07 14.19 8.76
C VAL A 213 -15.89 13.26 8.98
N GLU A 214 -15.18 12.94 7.91
CA GLU A 214 -13.92 12.23 7.99
C GLU A 214 -12.83 13.15 8.53
N THR A 215 -12.06 12.63 9.48
CA THR A 215 -10.88 13.26 10.06
C THR A 215 -9.78 12.24 10.15
N GLY A 216 -8.51 12.66 10.26
CA GLY A 216 -7.41 11.72 10.21
C GLY A 216 -6.10 12.21 10.77
N ALA A 217 -5.11 11.34 10.67
CA ALA A 217 -3.73 11.55 11.11
C ALA A 217 -2.75 10.89 10.14
N ILE A 218 -1.54 11.46 10.06
CA ILE A 218 -0.38 10.75 9.52
C ILE A 218 0.24 9.93 10.65
N LEU A 219 0.54 8.67 10.37
CA LEU A 219 1.25 7.78 11.28
C LEU A 219 2.74 8.04 11.19
N ILE A 220 3.37 8.30 12.33
CA ILE A 220 4.79 8.57 12.46
C ILE A 220 5.46 7.39 13.16
N GLY A 221 6.47 6.83 12.53
CA GLY A 221 7.11 5.62 13.02
C GLY A 221 8.58 5.48 12.65
N ASN A 222 9.19 4.46 13.21
CA ASN A 222 10.54 4.01 12.87
C ASN A 222 10.44 2.74 12.03
N LEU A 223 11.29 2.67 11.00
CA LEU A 223 11.61 1.42 10.33
C LEU A 223 12.69 0.72 11.16
N CYS A 224 12.49 -0.56 11.44
CA CYS A 224 13.35 -1.32 12.34
C CYS A 224 13.88 -2.56 11.63
N SER A 225 15.10 -2.95 11.98
CA SER A 225 15.70 -4.23 11.59
C SER A 225 16.13 -4.99 12.84
N CYS A 226 15.83 -6.27 12.89
CA CYS A 226 16.21 -7.16 13.99
C CYS A 226 17.61 -7.73 13.74
N PRO A 227 18.62 -7.41 14.57
CA PRO A 227 19.99 -7.88 14.34
C PRO A 227 20.13 -9.40 14.44
N GLU A 228 19.29 -10.09 15.22
CA GLU A 228 19.37 -11.53 15.41
C GLU A 228 18.72 -12.33 14.27
N THR A 229 17.68 -11.77 13.63
CA THR A 229 16.86 -12.51 12.65
C THR A 229 16.92 -11.94 11.24
N GLY A 230 17.38 -10.69 11.10
CA GLY A 230 17.26 -9.91 9.87
C GLY A 230 15.83 -9.47 9.54
N GLU A 231 14.84 -9.77 10.39
CA GLU A 231 13.45 -9.38 10.15
C GLU A 231 13.30 -7.86 10.15
N PHE A 232 12.50 -7.35 9.22
CA PHE A 232 12.20 -5.94 9.09
C PHE A 232 10.81 -5.67 9.65
N PHE A 233 10.62 -4.58 10.37
CA PHE A 233 9.33 -4.26 10.99
C PHE A 233 9.13 -2.76 11.22
N VAL A 234 7.89 -2.37 11.51
CA VAL A 234 7.51 -0.96 11.73
C VAL A 234 7.09 -0.77 13.18
N VAL A 235 7.53 0.33 13.78
CA VAL A 235 7.02 0.79 15.08
C VAL A 235 6.44 2.19 14.94
N VAL A 236 5.12 2.30 15.01
CA VAL A 236 4.38 3.57 15.07
C VAL A 236 4.51 4.13 16.49
N VAL A 237 5.11 5.30 16.60
CA VAL A 237 5.44 5.95 17.88
C VAL A 237 4.66 7.22 18.12
N ASP A 238 4.03 7.78 17.08
CA ASP A 238 3.18 8.95 17.21
C ASP A 238 2.19 9.02 16.03
N ALA A 239 1.19 9.90 16.17
CA ALA A 239 0.27 10.29 15.12
C ALA A 239 0.22 11.83 15.05
N LEU A 240 0.24 12.37 13.84
CA LEU A 240 0.10 13.80 13.58
C LEU A 240 -1.29 14.07 12.99
N GLU A 241 -2.11 14.82 13.72
CA GLU A 241 -3.42 15.27 13.22
C GLU A 241 -3.27 15.99 11.87
N VAL A 242 -4.14 15.62 10.92
CA VAL A 242 -4.28 16.31 9.65
C VAL A 242 -5.17 17.53 9.86
N GLN A 243 -4.54 18.69 9.94
CA GLN A 243 -5.21 19.99 10.03
C GLN A 243 -5.35 20.62 8.66
N ASP A 244 -6.29 21.57 8.52
CA ASP A 244 -6.55 22.30 7.28
C ASP A 244 -6.89 21.42 6.07
N ALA A 245 -7.44 20.22 6.32
CA ALA A 245 -7.96 19.35 5.27
C ALA A 245 -9.38 19.76 4.89
N GLU A 246 -9.74 19.50 3.64
CA GLU A 246 -11.11 19.55 3.17
C GLU A 246 -11.81 18.25 3.60
N GLN A 247 -12.88 18.38 4.38
CA GLN A 247 -13.53 17.28 5.07
C GLN A 247 -15.00 17.23 4.70
N THR A 248 -15.46 16.07 4.27
CA THR A 248 -16.88 15.76 4.13
C THR A 248 -17.17 14.42 4.81
N LYS A 249 -18.42 13.95 4.75
CA LYS A 249 -18.84 12.69 5.35
C LYS A 249 -18.07 11.45 4.84
N PHE A 250 -17.62 11.48 3.59
CA PHE A 250 -17.02 10.35 2.89
C PHE A 250 -15.70 10.70 2.19
N THR A 251 -15.09 11.83 2.56
CA THR A 251 -13.87 12.30 1.90
C THR A 251 -13.03 13.13 2.85
N LEU A 252 -11.73 12.85 2.86
CA LEU A 252 -10.70 13.63 3.52
C LEU A 252 -9.59 13.99 2.52
N SER A 253 -9.50 15.27 2.14
CA SER A 253 -8.52 15.77 1.17
C SER A 253 -7.51 16.70 1.83
N TYR A 254 -6.22 16.41 1.65
CA TYR A 254 -5.14 17.15 2.31
C TYR A 254 -4.79 18.38 1.49
N SER A 255 -4.81 19.56 2.10
CA SER A 255 -4.46 20.80 1.42
C SER A 255 -2.94 21.00 1.37
N GLY A 256 -2.47 21.97 0.59
CA GLY A 256 -1.06 22.39 0.62
C GLY A 256 -0.62 22.82 2.03
N LYS A 257 -1.51 23.39 2.83
CA LYS A 257 -1.23 23.77 4.23
C LYS A 257 -1.05 22.54 5.11
N SER A 258 -1.91 21.52 4.96
CA SER A 258 -1.77 20.23 5.65
C SER A 258 -0.38 19.63 5.39
N TRP A 259 0.03 19.55 4.11
CA TRP A 259 1.33 19.01 3.73
C TRP A 259 2.50 19.83 4.26
N SER A 260 2.41 21.16 4.20
CA SER A 260 3.46 22.05 4.69
C SER A 260 3.69 21.85 6.19
N ARG A 261 2.61 21.69 6.97
CA ARG A 261 2.67 21.38 8.40
C ARG A 261 3.28 20.00 8.66
N ILE A 262 2.83 18.97 7.95
CA ILE A 262 3.35 17.60 8.08
C ILE A 262 4.86 17.58 7.84
N GLN A 263 5.32 18.19 6.75
CA GLN A 263 6.74 18.27 6.41
C GLN A 263 7.54 19.06 7.44
N ALA A 264 7.02 20.18 7.94
CA ALA A 264 7.69 20.97 8.97
C ALA A 264 7.90 20.16 10.27
N VAL A 265 6.86 19.45 10.73
CA VAL A 265 6.94 18.60 11.93
C VAL A 265 7.94 17.45 11.73
N LEU A 266 7.88 16.76 10.59
CA LEU A 266 8.82 15.69 10.26
C LEU A 266 10.26 16.17 10.22
N LYS A 267 10.53 17.30 9.55
CA LYS A 267 11.86 17.89 9.48
C LYS A 267 12.39 18.26 10.86
N ALA A 268 11.55 18.86 11.71
CA ALA A 268 11.92 19.24 13.07
C ALA A 268 12.25 18.02 13.94
N ARG A 269 11.50 16.93 13.81
CA ARG A 269 11.82 15.65 14.46
C ARG A 269 13.13 15.08 13.94
N GLN A 270 13.26 14.94 12.62
CA GLN A 270 14.44 14.33 12.00
C GLN A 270 15.75 15.11 12.26
N ALA A 271 15.67 16.40 12.60
CA ALA A 271 16.82 17.19 13.03
C ALA A 271 17.41 16.73 14.37
N GLN A 272 16.62 16.09 15.23
CA GLN A 272 17.08 15.60 16.53
C GLN A 272 17.68 14.19 16.39
N PRO A 273 18.84 13.89 17.01
CA PRO A 273 19.43 12.56 16.95
C PRO A 273 18.47 11.45 17.38
N ALA A 274 17.68 11.69 18.44
CA ALA A 274 16.79 10.69 19.00
C ALA A 274 15.63 10.29 18.09
N THR A 275 15.23 11.18 17.17
CA THR A 275 14.06 10.98 16.30
C THR A 275 14.42 11.07 14.82
N ARG A 276 15.72 11.01 14.48
CA ARG A 276 16.24 11.10 13.12
C ARG A 276 15.67 10.08 12.15
N ALA A 277 15.40 8.86 12.64
CA ALA A 277 14.83 7.78 11.83
C ALA A 277 13.30 7.87 11.65
N GLN A 278 12.62 8.75 12.40
CA GLN A 278 11.16 8.87 12.33
C GLN A 278 10.74 9.36 10.94
N ARG A 279 9.67 8.77 10.41
CA ARG A 279 9.08 9.12 9.12
C ARG A 279 7.60 8.82 9.09
N MET A 280 6.95 9.24 8.01
CA MET A 280 5.60 8.75 7.69
C MET A 280 5.69 7.25 7.41
N VAL A 281 4.85 6.47 8.08
CA VAL A 281 4.72 5.03 7.86
C VAL A 281 3.30 4.64 7.45
N GLY A 282 2.38 5.60 7.43
CA GLY A 282 1.03 5.37 6.97
C GLY A 282 0.10 6.55 7.25
N GLN A 283 -1.18 6.30 7.07
CA GLN A 283 -2.27 7.20 7.46
C GLN A 283 -3.26 6.50 8.37
N ALA A 284 -4.08 7.31 9.03
CA ALA A 284 -5.27 6.86 9.71
C ALA A 284 -6.41 7.84 9.49
N HIS A 285 -7.64 7.35 9.39
CA HIS A 285 -8.82 8.21 9.27
C HIS A 285 -10.08 7.53 9.80
N GLY A 286 -11.08 8.36 10.07
CA GLY A 286 -12.35 7.92 10.61
C GLY A 286 -13.44 7.85 9.54
N HIS A 287 -13.94 6.65 9.29
CA HIS A 287 -15.24 6.42 8.65
C HIS A 287 -16.34 6.60 9.69
N ASN A 288 -16.56 7.86 10.09
CA ASN A 288 -17.44 8.28 11.18
C ASN A 288 -18.94 8.20 10.84
N PHE A 289 -19.32 7.23 10.02
CA PHE A 289 -20.68 6.98 9.55
C PHE A 289 -21.07 5.52 9.74
N LEU A 290 -22.37 5.26 9.77
CA LEU A 290 -22.90 3.90 9.82
C LEU A 290 -22.70 3.18 8.48
N PRO A 291 -22.43 1.86 8.47
CA PRO A 291 -22.43 1.09 7.22
C PRO A 291 -23.77 1.24 6.49
N ALA A 292 -23.71 1.29 5.15
CA ALA A 292 -24.87 1.51 4.28
C ALA A 292 -25.66 2.79 4.60
N ASP A 293 -24.96 3.85 5.03
CA ASP A 293 -25.55 5.16 5.37
C ASP A 293 -26.67 5.12 6.42
N GLY A 294 -26.61 4.13 7.33
CA GLY A 294 -27.67 3.93 8.32
C GLY A 294 -28.98 3.41 7.73
N ALA A 295 -28.97 2.88 6.50
CA ALA A 295 -30.14 2.25 5.89
C ALA A 295 -30.76 1.22 6.86
N PRO A 296 -32.09 1.30 7.11
CA PRO A 296 -32.79 0.30 7.90
C PRO A 296 -32.55 -1.09 7.28
N PRO A 297 -32.21 -2.13 8.09
CA PRO A 297 -32.95 -2.41 9.30
C PRO A 297 -32.06 -2.80 10.48
N CYS A 298 -30.87 -2.22 10.72
CA CYS A 298 -30.00 -2.75 11.79
C CYS A 298 -30.71 -2.85 13.16
N GLU A 299 -31.54 -1.88 13.54
CA GLU A 299 -32.32 -1.89 14.79
C GLU A 299 -33.45 -2.95 14.81
N LEU A 300 -33.95 -3.37 13.65
CA LEU A 300 -35.01 -4.38 13.48
C LEU A 300 -34.49 -5.70 12.88
N CYS A 301 -33.16 -5.81 12.69
CA CYS A 301 -32.54 -6.93 11.99
C CYS A 301 -32.34 -8.06 12.98
N SER A 302 -33.01 -9.19 12.75
CA SER A 302 -32.85 -10.41 13.55
C SER A 302 -31.42 -10.96 13.58
N LYS A 303 -30.56 -10.50 12.66
CA LYS A 303 -29.14 -10.87 12.57
C LYS A 303 -28.19 -9.80 13.10
N VAL A 304 -28.66 -8.70 13.70
CA VAL A 304 -27.79 -7.58 14.14
C VAL A 304 -26.72 -8.03 15.15
N SER A 305 -27.04 -9.00 16.00
CA SER A 305 -26.13 -9.60 16.97
C SER A 305 -24.96 -10.35 16.32
N VAL A 306 -25.12 -10.86 15.10
CA VAL A 306 -24.10 -11.58 14.32
C VAL A 306 -23.67 -10.83 13.06
N CYS A 307 -24.13 -9.58 12.90
CA CYS A 307 -23.85 -8.79 11.73
C CYS A 307 -22.38 -8.33 11.74
N THR A 308 -21.67 -8.65 10.67
CA THR A 308 -20.27 -8.28 10.44
C THR A 308 -20.12 -7.00 9.61
N ARG A 309 -21.23 -6.35 9.23
CA ARG A 309 -21.18 -5.10 8.47
C ARG A 309 -20.51 -4.01 9.29
N THR A 310 -19.56 -3.34 8.65
CA THR A 310 -18.77 -2.27 9.23
C THR A 310 -18.54 -1.18 8.18
N SER A 311 -18.42 0.07 8.64
CA SER A 311 -17.92 1.15 7.79
C SER A 311 -16.42 1.09 7.58
N VAL A 312 -15.70 0.18 8.24
CA VAL A 312 -14.25 -0.01 8.08
C VAL A 312 -13.95 -0.81 6.82
N PHE A 313 -13.54 -0.12 5.76
CA PHE A 313 -13.10 -0.70 4.50
C PHE A 313 -12.15 0.27 3.79
N VAL A 314 -11.29 -0.23 2.90
CA VAL A 314 -10.43 0.61 2.04
C VAL A 314 -11.19 0.94 0.76
N SER A 315 -11.43 2.23 0.51
CA SER A 315 -12.04 2.75 -0.73
C SER A 315 -11.04 2.79 -1.90
N SER A 316 -11.50 3.13 -3.11
CA SER A 316 -10.61 3.44 -4.24
C SER A 316 -9.69 4.61 -3.91
N ASP A 317 -10.25 5.64 -3.29
CA ASP A 317 -9.56 6.90 -3.00
C ASP A 317 -8.47 6.68 -1.96
N ASP A 318 -8.70 5.79 -0.98
CA ASP A 318 -7.67 5.37 -0.03
C ASP A 318 -6.47 4.71 -0.72
N ARG A 319 -6.71 3.86 -1.72
CA ARG A 319 -5.64 3.20 -2.49
C ARG A 319 -4.87 4.20 -3.33
N ASP A 320 -5.58 5.08 -4.02
CA ASP A 320 -4.98 6.10 -4.87
C ASP A 320 -4.15 7.08 -4.04
N TRP A 321 -4.68 7.50 -2.89
CA TRP A 321 -3.93 8.32 -1.93
C TRP A 321 -2.69 7.58 -1.41
N SER A 322 -2.83 6.30 -1.01
CA SER A 322 -1.72 5.51 -0.50
C SER A 322 -0.61 5.39 -1.53
N ARG A 323 -0.94 5.10 -2.79
CA ARG A 323 0.02 5.05 -3.89
C ARG A 323 0.70 6.39 -4.14
N ALA A 324 -0.07 7.48 -4.14
CA ALA A 324 0.46 8.81 -4.40
C ALA A 324 1.47 9.25 -3.33
N VAL A 325 1.20 8.94 -2.05
CA VAL A 325 2.01 9.40 -0.91
C VAL A 325 3.15 8.45 -0.57
N PHE A 326 2.90 7.14 -0.67
CA PHE A 326 3.80 6.08 -0.24
C PHE A 326 4.33 5.24 -1.39
N ALA A 327 4.38 5.80 -2.61
CA ALA A 327 4.96 5.13 -3.78
C ALA A 327 6.28 4.44 -3.42
N ARG A 328 6.37 3.13 -3.70
CA ARG A 328 7.54 2.26 -3.43
C ARG A 328 7.88 2.04 -1.94
N GLN A 329 6.95 2.32 -1.03
CA GLN A 329 7.12 2.08 0.40
C GLN A 329 6.26 0.89 0.85
N PRO A 330 6.78 -0.34 0.82
CA PRO A 330 5.99 -1.55 1.07
C PRO A 330 5.55 -1.71 2.54
N TRP A 331 6.07 -0.89 3.43
CA TRP A 331 5.66 -0.80 4.83
C TRP A 331 4.49 0.16 5.07
N GLN A 332 3.88 0.72 4.02
CA GLN A 332 2.75 1.65 4.13
C GLN A 332 1.58 1.03 4.90
N LEU A 333 0.97 1.84 5.76
CA LEU A 333 -0.17 1.49 6.58
C LEU A 333 -1.37 2.39 6.32
N CYS A 334 -2.57 1.84 6.42
CA CYS A 334 -3.81 2.59 6.46
C CYS A 334 -4.65 2.08 7.64
N HIS A 335 -4.86 2.90 8.66
CA HIS A 335 -5.62 2.53 9.85
C HIS A 335 -6.99 3.21 9.85
N ILE A 336 -8.05 2.43 9.62
CA ILE A 336 -9.40 2.98 9.49
C ILE A 336 -10.18 2.72 10.77
N PHE A 337 -10.75 3.78 11.32
CA PHE A 337 -11.62 3.74 12.48
C PHE A 337 -13.05 3.96 12.02
N GLY A 338 -13.97 3.09 12.42
CA GLY A 338 -15.35 3.20 11.97
C GLY A 338 -16.33 2.69 13.00
N LEU A 339 -17.50 2.32 12.51
CA LEU A 339 -18.62 1.80 13.28
C LEU A 339 -19.11 0.51 12.64
N ASN A 340 -19.49 -0.45 13.47
CA ASN A 340 -20.26 -1.59 12.98
C ASN A 340 -21.76 -1.27 12.93
N ALA A 341 -22.55 -2.23 12.45
CA ALA A 341 -24.02 -2.13 12.39
C ALA A 341 -24.70 -1.80 13.74
N ARG A 342 -24.02 -2.01 14.87
CA ARG A 342 -24.52 -1.73 16.23
C ARG A 342 -24.06 -0.37 16.78
N ARG A 343 -23.43 0.48 15.95
CA ARG A 343 -22.79 1.74 16.37
C ARG A 343 -21.62 1.54 17.34
N GLU A 344 -21.08 0.32 17.44
CA GLU A 344 -19.89 0.09 18.27
C GLU A 344 -18.65 0.53 17.49
N ASN A 345 -17.71 1.13 18.21
CA ASN A 345 -16.40 1.49 17.67
C ASN A 345 -15.66 0.23 17.23
N VAL A 346 -15.28 0.20 15.96
CA VAL A 346 -14.42 -0.83 15.37
C VAL A 346 -13.30 -0.17 14.59
N GLN A 347 -12.24 -0.92 14.33
CA GLN A 347 -11.06 -0.47 13.59
C GLN A 347 -10.44 -1.62 12.83
N ALA A 348 -9.72 -1.32 11.76
CA ALA A 348 -8.86 -2.29 11.09
C ALA A 348 -7.61 -1.58 10.55
N LEU A 349 -6.48 -2.28 10.67
CA LEU A 349 -5.23 -1.86 10.05
C LEU A 349 -5.08 -2.59 8.72
N TYR A 350 -4.73 -1.84 7.69
CA TYR A 350 -4.42 -2.35 6.37
C TYR A 350 -2.95 -2.11 6.05
N GLY A 351 -2.32 -3.06 5.36
CA GLY A 351 -0.97 -2.94 4.83
C GLY A 351 -0.88 -3.56 3.45
N LEU A 352 0.21 -3.28 2.73
CA LEU A 352 0.40 -3.81 1.38
C LEU A 352 0.62 -5.32 1.41
N ARG A 353 -0.23 -6.06 0.70
CA ARG A 353 -0.07 -7.48 0.39
C ARG A 353 -0.72 -7.80 -0.93
N ASP A 354 -0.05 -8.57 -1.76
CA ASP A 354 -0.54 -8.93 -3.08
C ASP A 354 -0.93 -7.68 -3.91
N GLY A 355 -0.09 -6.65 -3.87
CA GLY A 355 -0.30 -5.39 -4.59
C GLY A 355 -1.56 -4.60 -4.18
N ARG A 356 -2.12 -4.85 -3.00
CA ARG A 356 -3.29 -4.12 -2.48
C ARG A 356 -3.21 -3.93 -0.97
N LEU A 357 -3.95 -2.95 -0.45
CA LEU A 357 -4.16 -2.80 0.98
C LEU A 357 -5.07 -3.93 1.48
N GLN A 358 -4.53 -4.83 2.31
CA GLN A 358 -5.26 -5.92 2.95
C GLN A 358 -5.27 -5.74 4.46
N GLU A 359 -6.38 -6.13 5.07
CA GLU A 359 -6.51 -6.12 6.53
C GLU A 359 -5.44 -7.02 7.15
N ARG A 360 -4.87 -6.56 8.27
CA ARG A 360 -3.80 -7.23 8.98
C ARG A 360 -3.84 -6.94 10.47
N GLY A 361 -3.32 -7.88 11.25
CA GLY A 361 -3.05 -7.67 12.67
C GLY A 361 -1.83 -6.79 12.94
N TYR A 362 -1.76 -6.31 14.18
CA TYR A 362 -0.65 -5.53 14.72
C TYR A 362 -0.46 -5.79 16.21
N HIS A 363 0.60 -5.21 16.76
CA HIS A 363 1.00 -5.34 18.14
C HIS A 363 0.94 -4.00 18.86
N VAL A 364 0.61 -4.00 20.15
CA VAL A 364 0.57 -2.80 20.99
C VAL A 364 1.60 -2.93 22.11
N LEU A 365 2.55 -2.01 22.15
CA LEU A 365 3.61 -1.91 23.15
C LEU A 365 3.26 -0.86 24.21
N PRO A 366 3.54 -1.10 25.50
CA PRO A 366 3.40 -0.06 26.52
C PRO A 366 4.19 1.20 26.19
N GLU A 367 5.44 1.03 25.77
CA GLU A 367 6.37 2.09 25.39
C GLU A 367 7.40 1.56 24.37
N PHE A 368 8.07 2.47 23.66
CA PHE A 368 9.16 2.14 22.76
C PHE A 368 10.27 3.18 22.84
N HIS A 369 11.45 2.73 23.24
CA HIS A 369 12.67 3.54 23.27
C HIS A 369 13.62 2.97 22.22
N ALA A 370 13.80 3.70 21.12
CA ALA A 370 14.77 3.30 20.11
C ALA A 370 16.16 3.32 20.74
N TRP A 371 16.86 2.19 20.69
CA TRP A 371 18.26 2.14 21.08
C TRP A 371 19.08 2.92 20.05
N HIS A 372 19.75 3.98 20.50
CA HIS A 372 20.79 4.63 19.72
C HIS A 372 22.10 3.92 20.04
N GLY A 373 22.38 2.87 19.26
CA GLY A 373 23.71 2.23 19.23
C GLY A 373 24.75 3.16 18.65
#